data_AF-A0A831P189-F1
#
_entry.id   AF-A0A831P189-F1
#
_cell.length_a   1.000
_cell.length_b   1.000
_cell.length_c   1.000
_cell.angle_alpha   90.00
_cell.angle_beta   90.00
_cell.angle_gamma   90.00
#
_symmetry.space_group_name_H-M   'P 1'
#
loop_
_entity.id
_entity.type
_entity.pdbx_description
1 polymer ?
#
loop_
_entity_poly.entity_id
_entity_poly.type
_entity_poly.pdbx_seq_one_letter_code
_entity_poly.pdbx_strand_id
1 'polypeptide(L)' 'MKLEIFGVKLPEIKKGDNIGELVCENFDLKDGDVVVVTSKIVSKAEGRFVKISEIRPTK' A
#
# COMPACT_ATOMS: atom_id res chain seq x y z
N MET A 1 -15.43 22.53 -11.70
CA MET A 1 -15.17 21.31 -10.92
C MET A 1 -13.77 21.43 -10.33
N LYS A 2 -13.59 21.19 -9.03
CA LYS A 2 -12.30 21.31 -8.34
C LYS A 2 -11.83 19.90 -7.98
N LEU A 3 -10.57 19.60 -8.26
CA LEU A 3 -9.90 18.36 -7.84
C LEU A 3 -8.88 18.71 -6.76
N GLU A 4 -8.85 17.93 -5.69
CA GLU A 4 -7.89 18.05 -4.60
C GLU A 4 -7.19 16.71 -4.41
N ILE A 5 -5.86 16.73 -4.26
CA ILE A 5 -5.04 15.53 -4.13
C ILE A 5 -4.15 15.71 -2.91
N PHE A 6 -4.19 14.72 -2.02
CA PHE A 6 -3.43 14.74 -0.78
C PHE A 6 -2.54 13.51 -0.70
N GLY A 7 -1.33 13.67 -0.16
CA GLY A 7 -0.48 12.55 0.21
C GLY A 7 -0.85 12.05 1.60
N VAL A 8 -1.16 10.76 1.73
CA VAL A 8 -1.37 10.11 3.03
C VAL A 8 -0.02 9.67 3.58
N LYS A 9 0.34 10.15 4.78
CA LYS A 9 1.55 9.69 5.48
C LYS A 9 1.24 8.35 6.15
N LEU A 10 2.00 7.32 5.80
CA LEU A 10 1.87 5.98 6.35
C LEU A 10 3.20 5.50 6.94
N PRO A 11 3.17 4.59 7.92
CA PRO A 11 4.39 3.90 8.35
C PRO A 11 4.94 2.97 7.26
N GLU A 12 6.11 2.41 7.50
CA GLU A 12 6.68 1.37 6.62
C GLU A 12 5.85 0.09 6.70
N ILE A 13 5.17 -0.25 5.61
CA ILE A 13 4.28 -1.41 5.51
C ILE A 13 5.04 -2.74 5.65
N LYS A 14 4.52 -3.64 6.47
CA LYS A 14 5.01 -4.98 6.75
C LYS A 14 4.01 -6.05 6.33
N LYS A 15 4.48 -7.31 6.29
CA LYS A 15 3.62 -8.45 5.99
C LYS A 15 2.53 -8.58 7.05
N GLY A 16 1.28 -8.67 6.62
CA GLY A 16 0.10 -8.78 7.47
C GLY A 16 -0.59 -7.45 7.79
N ASP A 17 0.01 -6.31 7.44
CA ASP A 17 -0.60 -5.00 7.70
C ASP A 17 -1.90 -4.79 6.91
N ASN A 18 -2.90 -4.22 7.58
CA ASN A 18 -4.14 -3.79 6.94
C ASN A 18 -4.00 -2.38 6.38
N ILE A 19 -3.79 -2.26 5.08
CA ILE A 19 -3.59 -0.95 4.41
C ILE A 19 -4.82 -0.05 4.55
N GLY A 20 -6.04 -0.61 4.47
CA GLY A 20 -7.26 0.18 4.56
C GLY A 20 -7.41 0.85 5.93
N GLU A 21 -7.18 0.08 6.99
CA GLU A 21 -7.19 0.58 8.37
C GLU A 21 -6.13 1.67 8.59
N LEU A 22 -4.89 1.43 8.14
CA LEU A 22 -3.82 2.42 8.23
C LEU A 22 -4.15 3.73 7.48
N VAL A 23 -4.84 3.66 6.33
CA VAL A 23 -5.30 4.86 5.61
C VAL A 23 -6.35 5.60 6.43
N CYS A 24 -7.36 4.91 6.95
CA CYS A 24 -8.41 5.52 7.77
C CYS A 24 -7.88 6.13 9.08
N GLU A 25 -6.84 5.56 9.68
CA GLU A 25 -6.19 6.11 10.87
C GLU A 25 -5.37 7.38 10.60
N ASN A 26 -4.88 7.55 9.37
CA ASN A 26 -3.95 8.64 9.01
C ASN A 26 -4.57 9.70 8.08
N PHE A 27 -5.82 9.52 7.65
CA PHE A 27 -6.52 10.48 6.80
C PHE A 27 -8.05 10.42 7.01
N ASP A 28 -8.66 11.60 7.12
CA ASP A 28 -10.12 11.74 7.25
C ASP A 28 -10.78 11.66 5.86
N LEU A 29 -11.24 10.46 5.49
CA LEU A 29 -11.91 10.20 4.21
C LEU A 29 -13.38 10.63 4.25
N LYS A 30 -13.86 11.17 3.14
CA LYS A 30 -15.25 11.58 2.94
C LYS A 30 -15.93 10.70 1.90
N ASP A 31 -17.26 10.70 1.95
CA ASP A 31 -18.06 9.99 0.95
C ASP A 31 -17.74 10.51 -0.47
N GLY A 32 -17.51 9.57 -1.40
CA GLY A 32 -17.09 9.87 -2.76
C GLY A 32 -15.58 10.05 -2.98
N ASP A 33 -14.75 10.03 -1.93
CA ASP A 33 -13.29 10.07 -2.08
C ASP A 33 -12.76 8.79 -2.74
N VAL A 34 -11.66 8.94 -3.49
CA VAL A 34 -10.96 7.82 -4.13
C VAL A 34 -9.58 7.64 -3.51
N VAL A 35 -9.34 6.46 -2.96
CA VAL A 35 -8.02 6.08 -2.43
C VAL A 35 -7.20 5.41 -3.52
N VAL A 36 -6.02 5.95 -3.79
CA VAL A 36 -5.06 5.39 -4.75
C VAL A 36 -3.84 4.86 -4.00
N VAL A 37 -3.56 3.57 -4.19
CA VAL A 37 -2.39 2.89 -3.57
C VAL A 37 -1.45 2.36 -4.65
N THR A 38 -0.16 2.30 -4.33
CA THR A 38 0.81 1.64 -5.21
C THR A 38 0.78 0.12 -5.00
N SER A 39 1.04 -0.64 -6.07
CA SER A 39 1.12 -2.11 -5.99
C SER A 39 2.20 -2.62 -5.04
N LYS A 40 3.24 -1.81 -4.77
CA LYS A 40 4.34 -2.17 -3.86
C LYS A 40 3.86 -2.37 -2.44
N ILE A 41 3.02 -1.48 -1.90
CA ILE A 41 2.57 -1.61 -0.50
C ILE A 41 1.61 -2.79 -0.33
N VAL A 42 0.76 -3.05 -1.34
CA VAL A 42 -0.09 -4.24 -1.40
C VAL A 42 0.78 -5.51 -1.40
N SER A 43 1.81 -5.56 -2.23
CA SER A 43 2.73 -6.70 -2.29
C SER A 43 3.51 -6.92 -0.97
N LYS A 44 3.83 -5.84 -0.22
CA LYS A 44 4.44 -5.93 1.12
C LYS A 44 3.46 -6.55 2.12
N ALA A 45 2.25 -5.99 2.22
CA ALA A 45 1.21 -6.46 3.13
C ALA A 45 0.85 -7.93 2.90
N GLU A 46 0.71 -8.34 1.64
CA GLU A 46 0.43 -9.73 1.26
C GLU A 46 1.65 -10.66 1.37
N GLY A 47 2.84 -10.14 1.69
CA GLY A 47 4.04 -10.94 1.88
C GLY A 47 4.62 -11.53 0.59
N ARG A 48 4.48 -10.87 -0.56
CA ARG A 48 4.99 -11.31 -1.87
C ARG A 48 6.50 -11.07 -2.07
N PHE A 49 7.24 -10.82 -1.00
CA PHE A 49 8.70 -10.65 -1.09
C PHE A 49 9.37 -12.01 -1.20
N VAL A 50 10.33 -12.09 -2.12
CA VAL A 50 11.18 -13.27 -2.31
C VAL A 50 12.63 -12.83 -2.18
N LYS A 51 13.47 -13.66 -1.56
CA LYS A 51 14.91 -13.40 -1.57
C LYS A 51 15.46 -13.83 -2.92
N ILE A 52 16.25 -12.97 -3.55
CA ILE A 52 16.89 -13.29 -4.84
C ILE A 52 17.75 -14.55 -4.72
N SER A 53 18.38 -14.79 -3.56
CA SER A 53 19.16 -16.01 -3.29
C SER A 53 18.33 -17.30 -3.32
N GLU A 54 17.01 -17.22 -3.20
CA GLU A 54 16.09 -18.37 -3.26
C GLU A 54 15.56 -18.60 -4.70
N ILE A 55 15.90 -17.73 -5.66
CA ILE A 55 15.46 -17.82 -7.05
C ILE A 55 16.56 -18.49 -7.88
N ARG A 56 16.20 -19.55 -8.62
CA ARG A 56 17.07 -20.18 -9.62
C ARG A 56 16.60 -19.79 -11.03
N PRO A 57 17.39 -19.03 -11.81
CA PRO A 57 17.06 -18.73 -13.19
C PRO A 57 16.94 -20.01 -14.03
N THR A 58 16.01 -20.01 -14.98
CA THR A 58 15.93 -21.04 -16.02
C THR A 58 16.96 -20.75 -17.12
N LYS A 59 17.32 -21.77 -17.90
CA LYS A 59 18.17 -21.62 -19.09
C LYS A 59 17.46 -20.86 -20.20
#